data_AF-A0A4S1WMG8-F1
#
_entry.id   AF-A0A4S1WMG8-F1
#
_cell.length_a   1.000
_cell.length_b   1.000
_cell.length_c   1.000
_cell.angle_alpha   90.00
_cell.angle_beta   90.00
_cell.angle_gamma   90.00
#
_symmetry.space_group_name_H-M   'P 1'
#
loop_
_entity.id
_entity.type
_entity.pdbx_description
1 polymer ?
#
loop_
_entity_poly.entity_id
_entity_poly.type
_entity_poly.pdbx_seq_one_letter_code
_entity_poly.pdbx_strand_id
1 'polypeptide(L)'
;MAAILIASATFAATPADACSPPVTGVPRIAPPGDAVIAESLFRQSSEIVYGRVIRGAGTRGGARFKVLHVYKGKLKPGAILAIAWTAPMPCAGVTVPQINKGMSGVIGFSGAPKLDFIERKWVDRMIADKWIVASPGDRARLQRVGTGSAPE
;
A
#
# COMPACT_ATOMS: atom_id res chain seq x y z
N MET A 1 14.99 67.64 15.32
CA MET A 1 14.11 66.56 15.82
C MET A 1 14.07 65.48 14.78
N ALA A 2 14.75 64.34 15.02
CA ALA A 2 14.87 63.24 14.08
C ALA A 2 13.90 62.12 14.48
N ALA A 3 12.99 61.75 13.58
CA ALA A 3 12.06 60.64 13.79
C ALA A 3 12.47 59.46 12.88
N ILE A 4 12.93 58.38 13.51
CA ILE A 4 13.39 57.14 12.88
C ILE A 4 12.15 56.28 12.56
N LEU A 5 11.90 56.02 11.28
CA LEU A 5 10.87 55.08 10.82
C LEU A 5 11.47 53.66 10.84
N ILE A 6 11.03 52.85 11.81
CA ILE A 6 11.41 51.44 11.94
C ILE A 6 10.50 50.61 11.02
N ALA A 7 11.07 50.09 9.94
CA ALA A 7 10.41 49.12 9.07
C ALA A 7 10.21 47.80 9.83
N SER A 8 8.95 47.45 10.10
CA SER A 8 8.58 46.20 10.76
C SER A 8 8.64 45.05 9.76
N ALA A 9 9.70 44.24 9.80
CA ALA A 9 9.77 42.97 9.10
C ALA A 9 8.90 41.95 9.86
N THR A 10 7.67 41.73 9.39
CA THR A 10 6.85 40.59 9.81
C THR A 10 7.42 39.32 9.22
N PHE A 11 8.27 38.62 9.98
CA PHE A 11 8.61 37.23 9.71
C PHE A 11 7.38 36.38 10.01
N ALA A 12 6.71 35.91 8.96
CA ALA A 12 5.74 34.84 9.07
C ALA A 12 6.47 33.56 9.52
N ALA A 13 6.39 33.25 10.81
CA ALA A 13 6.77 31.94 11.31
C ALA A 13 5.79 30.92 10.71
N THR A 14 6.22 30.20 9.68
CA THR A 14 5.54 28.96 9.29
C THR A 14 5.63 27.99 10.47
N PRO A 15 4.54 27.33 10.90
CA PRO A 15 4.67 26.24 11.83
C PRO A 15 5.49 25.17 11.11
N ALA A 16 6.73 25.00 11.54
CA ALA A 16 7.43 23.76 11.30
C ALA A 16 6.59 22.69 11.99
N ASP A 17 5.81 21.93 11.20
CA ASP A 17 5.29 20.63 11.62
C ASP A 17 6.52 19.83 12.03
N ALA A 18 6.79 19.88 13.34
CA ALA A 18 7.95 19.28 13.94
C ALA A 18 7.80 17.78 13.73
N CYS A 19 8.55 17.25 12.77
CA CYS A 19 8.92 15.84 12.72
C CYS A 19 9.35 15.47 14.13
N SER A 20 8.44 14.85 14.87
CA SER A 20 8.68 14.51 16.27
C SER A 20 9.93 13.63 16.28
N PRO A 21 10.91 13.93 17.15
CA PRO A 21 12.10 13.10 17.25
C PRO A 21 11.67 11.65 17.51
N PRO A 22 12.34 10.66 16.90
CA PRO A 22 11.98 9.26 17.10
C PRO A 22 12.02 8.96 18.60
N VAL A 23 10.88 8.50 19.14
CA VAL A 23 10.70 8.19 20.55
C VAL A 23 11.74 7.14 20.96
N THR A 24 12.75 7.55 21.72
CA THR A 24 13.75 6.66 22.31
C THR A 24 13.18 6.02 23.58
N GLY A 25 13.32 4.70 23.71
CA GLY A 25 12.94 3.96 24.94
C GLY A 25 11.72 3.03 24.82
N VAL A 26 11.11 2.88 23.63
CA VAL A 26 10.08 1.84 23.46
C VAL A 26 10.78 0.46 23.40
N PRO A 27 10.45 -0.50 24.28
CA PRO A 27 10.99 -1.85 24.19
C PRO A 27 10.67 -2.42 22.81
N ARG A 28 11.69 -3.00 22.16
CA ARG A 28 11.58 -3.59 20.83
C ARG A 28 10.72 -4.85 20.93
N ILE A 29 9.41 -4.70 20.80
CA ILE A 29 8.49 -5.84 20.71
C ILE A 29 8.89 -6.62 19.46
N ALA A 30 9.15 -7.92 19.61
CA ALA A 30 9.47 -8.77 18.47
C ALA A 30 8.32 -8.67 17.44
N PRO A 31 8.62 -8.50 16.14
CA PRO A 31 7.57 -8.45 15.14
C PRO A 31 6.74 -9.74 15.19
N PRO A 32 5.42 -9.65 15.00
CA PRO A 32 4.56 -10.83 15.02
C PRO A 32 5.03 -11.84 13.96
N GLY A 33 4.93 -13.13 14.28
CA GLY A 33 5.29 -14.19 13.33
C GLY A 33 4.42 -14.15 12.07
N ASP A 34 4.94 -14.64 10.95
CA ASP A 34 4.26 -14.59 9.65
C ASP A 34 2.86 -15.23 9.67
N ALA A 35 2.64 -16.26 10.50
CA ALA A 35 1.34 -16.88 10.68
C ALA A 35 0.31 -15.92 11.30
N VAL A 36 0.71 -15.13 12.29
CA VAL A 36 -0.16 -14.15 12.97
C VAL A 36 -0.51 -13.02 11.99
N ILE A 37 0.47 -12.56 11.21
CA ILE A 37 0.22 -11.53 10.18
C ILE A 37 -0.73 -12.06 9.11
N ALA A 38 -0.47 -13.26 8.59
CA ALA A 38 -1.34 -13.90 7.59
C ALA A 38 -2.76 -14.08 8.12
N GLU A 39 -2.92 -14.53 9.37
CA GLU A 39 -4.24 -14.70 9.98
C GLU A 39 -4.96 -13.36 10.13
N SER A 40 -4.26 -12.34 10.61
CA SER A 40 -4.80 -10.99 10.77
C SER A 40 -5.29 -10.42 9.43
N LEU A 41 -4.46 -10.50 8.38
CA LEU A 41 -4.82 -10.06 7.03
C LEU A 41 -6.04 -10.82 6.50
N PHE A 42 -6.08 -12.14 6.68
CA PHE A 42 -7.20 -12.96 6.23
C PHE A 42 -8.49 -12.60 6.95
N ARG A 43 -8.46 -12.45 8.28
CA ARG A 43 -9.65 -12.14 9.11
C ARG A 43 -10.18 -10.73 8.85
N GLN A 44 -9.29 -9.75 8.70
CA GLN A 44 -9.65 -8.34 8.51
C GLN A 44 -10.14 -8.03 7.09
N SER A 45 -9.77 -8.84 6.10
CA SER A 45 -10.17 -8.64 4.70
C SER A 45 -11.52 -9.30 4.42
N SER A 46 -12.49 -8.55 3.91
CA SER A 46 -13.74 -9.11 3.37
C SER A 46 -13.55 -9.65 1.95
N GLU A 47 -12.66 -9.01 1.19
CA GLU A 47 -12.29 -9.38 -0.17
C GLU A 47 -10.77 -9.66 -0.22
N ILE A 48 -10.38 -10.76 -0.86
CA ILE A 48 -8.97 -11.09 -1.16
C ILE A 48 -8.91 -11.52 -2.62
N VAL A 49 -8.18 -10.78 -3.43
CA VAL A 49 -8.17 -10.95 -4.88
C VAL A 49 -6.76 -10.89 -5.44
N TYR A 50 -6.49 -11.72 -6.44
CA TYR A 50 -5.33 -11.60 -7.29
C TYR A 50 -5.70 -10.85 -8.57
N GLY A 51 -4.80 -9.99 -9.04
CA GLY A 51 -5.05 -9.22 -10.24
C GLY A 51 -3.83 -8.45 -10.73
N ARG A 52 -4.11 -7.50 -11.62
CA ARG A 52 -3.08 -6.68 -12.28
C ARG A 52 -3.51 -5.23 -12.39
N VAL A 53 -2.56 -4.34 -12.16
CA VAL A 53 -2.69 -2.90 -12.39
C VAL A 53 -2.76 -2.65 -13.90
N ILE A 54 -3.91 -2.18 -14.38
CA ILE A 54 -4.13 -1.82 -15.80
C ILE A 54 -3.91 -0.33 -16.05
N ARG A 55 -3.95 0.49 -14.99
CA ARG A 55 -3.56 1.90 -14.97
C ARG A 55 -2.87 2.18 -13.63
N GLY A 56 -1.64 2.69 -13.68
CA GLY A 56 -0.89 3.09 -12.49
C GLY A 56 -1.53 4.29 -11.78
N ALA A 57 -1.13 4.51 -10.53
CA ALA A 57 -1.50 5.72 -9.80
C ALA A 57 -0.56 6.87 -10.17
N GLY A 58 -1.09 8.08 -10.26
CA GLY A 58 -0.30 9.28 -10.56
C GLY A 58 -0.83 10.52 -9.85
N THR A 59 -0.15 11.65 -10.02
CA THR A 59 -0.43 12.93 -9.33
C THR A 59 -1.85 13.47 -9.52
N ARG A 60 -2.58 13.04 -10.55
CA ARG A 60 -3.96 13.49 -10.83
C ARG A 60 -4.98 12.36 -10.98
N GLY A 61 -4.63 11.12 -10.62
CA GLY A 61 -5.50 9.99 -10.92
C GLY A 61 -5.25 8.74 -10.10
N GLY A 62 -6.36 8.07 -9.76
CA GLY A 62 -6.35 6.77 -9.12
C GLY A 62 -5.87 5.65 -10.04
N ALA A 63 -5.42 4.56 -9.42
CA ALA A 63 -5.07 3.34 -10.11
C ALA A 63 -6.32 2.58 -10.56
N ARG A 64 -6.17 1.73 -11.58
CA ARG A 64 -7.17 0.71 -11.93
C ARG A 64 -6.56 -0.67 -11.82
N PHE A 65 -7.23 -1.54 -11.10
CA PHE A 65 -6.81 -2.91 -10.87
C PHE A 65 -7.84 -3.88 -11.44
N LYS A 66 -7.41 -4.73 -12.37
CA LYS A 66 -8.26 -5.79 -12.94
C LYS A 66 -8.10 -7.05 -12.11
N VAL A 67 -9.21 -7.51 -11.53
CA VAL A 67 -9.29 -8.78 -10.81
C VAL A 67 -9.16 -9.91 -11.83
N LEU A 68 -8.25 -10.83 -11.56
CA LEU A 68 -8.02 -12.03 -12.36
C LEU A 68 -8.47 -13.29 -11.63
N HIS A 69 -8.39 -13.29 -10.30
CA HIS A 69 -8.84 -14.39 -9.46
C HIS A 69 -9.32 -13.85 -8.11
N VAL A 70 -10.28 -14.55 -7.51
CA VAL A 70 -10.91 -14.17 -6.23
C VAL A 70 -10.72 -15.32 -5.26
N TYR A 71 -9.93 -15.06 -4.21
CA TYR A 71 -9.66 -16.03 -3.15
C TYR A 71 -10.73 -16.00 -2.06
N LYS A 72 -11.26 -14.80 -1.78
CA LYS A 72 -12.28 -14.56 -0.75
C LYS A 72 -13.15 -13.38 -1.17
N GLY A 73 -14.44 -13.46 -0.87
CA GLY A 73 -15.39 -12.37 -1.06
C GLY A 73 -16.37 -12.61 -2.22
N LYS A 74 -17.05 -11.55 -2.65
CA LYS A 74 -18.14 -11.60 -3.64
C LYS A 74 -17.76 -11.04 -5.00
N LEU A 75 -16.55 -10.51 -5.15
CA LEU A 75 -16.06 -10.03 -6.44
C LEU A 75 -16.03 -11.16 -7.47
N LYS A 76 -16.01 -10.76 -8.75
CA LYS A 76 -15.92 -11.68 -9.88
C LYS A 76 -14.60 -11.45 -10.64
N PRO A 77 -13.98 -12.52 -11.17
CA PRO A 77 -12.91 -12.38 -12.15
C PRO A 77 -13.33 -11.46 -13.30
N GLY A 78 -12.43 -10.58 -13.72
CA GLY A 78 -12.68 -9.55 -14.74
C GLY A 78 -13.14 -8.20 -14.19
N ALA A 79 -13.56 -8.11 -12.91
CA ALA A 79 -13.95 -6.85 -12.29
C ALA A 79 -12.79 -5.83 -12.32
N ILE A 80 -13.12 -4.56 -12.51
CA ILE A 80 -12.15 -3.45 -12.50
C ILE A 80 -12.40 -2.61 -11.25
N LEU A 81 -11.43 -2.59 -10.35
CA LEU A 81 -11.45 -1.77 -9.15
C LEU A 81 -10.80 -0.43 -9.46
N ALA A 82 -11.54 0.65 -9.24
CA ALA A 82 -11.01 2.00 -9.25
C ALA A 82 -10.50 2.31 -7.84
N ILE A 83 -9.20 2.60 -7.74
CA ILE A 83 -8.53 2.83 -6.46
C ILE A 83 -8.11 4.28 -6.42
N ALA A 84 -8.75 5.07 -5.57
CA ALA A 84 -8.36 6.45 -5.34
C ALA A 84 -6.94 6.48 -4.77
N TRP A 85 -6.08 7.30 -5.36
CA TRP A 85 -4.75 7.53 -4.83
C TRP A 85 -4.83 8.67 -3.83
N THR A 86 -4.73 8.34 -2.55
CA THR A 86 -4.63 9.31 -1.45
C THR A 86 -3.29 9.14 -0.77
N ALA A 87 -2.19 9.22 -1.51
CA ALA A 87 -0.89 9.33 -0.86
C ALA A 87 -0.80 10.74 -0.26
N PRO A 88 -0.51 10.88 1.05
CA PRO A 88 -0.05 12.16 1.57
C PRO A 88 1.16 12.61 0.76
N MET A 89 1.26 13.90 0.49
CA MET A 89 2.42 14.48 -0.18
C MET A 89 3.67 14.01 0.60
N PRO A 90 4.62 13.29 -0.02
CA PRO A 90 5.77 12.82 0.72
C PRO A 90 6.52 14.02 1.30
N CYS A 91 7.02 13.89 2.52
CA CYS A 91 8.02 14.80 3.02
C CYS A 91 9.20 14.86 2.03
N ALA A 92 9.84 16.02 1.91
CA ALA A 92 11.02 16.17 1.07
C ALA A 92 12.05 15.06 1.39
N GLY A 93 12.49 14.33 0.36
CA GLY A 93 13.45 13.23 0.48
C GLY A 93 12.85 11.82 0.60
N VAL A 94 11.51 11.66 0.60
CA VAL A 94 10.87 10.33 0.63
C VAL A 94 10.28 9.96 -0.74
N THR A 95 10.75 8.87 -1.34
CA THR A 95 10.20 8.33 -2.58
C THR A 95 8.86 7.65 -2.32
N VAL A 96 7.80 8.09 -3.01
CA VAL A 96 6.50 7.41 -2.94
C VAL A 96 6.58 6.12 -3.76
N PRO A 97 6.10 4.97 -3.25
CA PRO A 97 6.06 3.74 -4.03
C PRO A 97 5.26 3.96 -5.32
N GLN A 98 5.93 3.80 -6.46
CA GLN A 98 5.31 3.96 -7.77
C GLN A 98 4.49 2.71 -8.10
N ILE A 99 3.15 2.87 -8.05
CA ILE A 99 2.25 1.84 -8.57
C ILE A 99 2.18 1.95 -10.08
N ASN A 100 2.98 1.12 -10.75
CA ASN A 100 3.11 1.12 -12.20
C ASN A 100 2.09 0.20 -12.88
N LYS A 101 1.69 0.59 -14.09
CA LYS A 101 0.90 -0.28 -14.97
C LYS A 101 1.68 -1.57 -15.19
N GLY A 102 1.00 -2.70 -15.05
CA GLY A 102 1.57 -4.02 -15.27
C GLY A 102 1.89 -4.79 -14.00
N MET A 103 2.03 -4.12 -12.86
CA MET A 103 2.23 -4.76 -11.56
C MET A 103 1.08 -5.74 -11.28
N SER A 104 1.41 -6.93 -10.81
CA SER A 104 0.43 -7.96 -10.44
C SER A 104 0.69 -8.39 -9.01
N GLY A 105 -0.35 -8.81 -8.32
CA GLY A 105 -0.24 -9.21 -6.93
C GLY A 105 -1.58 -9.51 -6.29
N VAL A 106 -1.53 -9.87 -5.02
CA VAL A 106 -2.71 -10.11 -4.19
C VAL A 106 -2.97 -8.86 -3.37
N ILE A 107 -4.22 -8.41 -3.33
CA ILE A 107 -4.66 -7.34 -2.44
C ILE A 107 -5.79 -7.86 -1.56
N GLY A 108 -5.81 -7.41 -0.31
CA GLY A 108 -6.90 -7.67 0.63
C GLY A 108 -7.47 -6.36 1.14
N PHE A 109 -8.79 -6.27 1.26
CA PHE A 109 -9.44 -5.07 1.76
C PHE A 109 -10.80 -5.35 2.38
N SER A 110 -11.25 -4.41 3.20
CA SER A 110 -12.60 -4.36 3.75
C SER A 110 -13.14 -2.94 3.53
N GLY A 111 -14.18 -2.81 2.71
CA GLY A 111 -14.70 -1.52 2.24
C GLY A 111 -14.04 -1.04 0.94
N ALA A 112 -13.59 0.21 0.90
CA ALA A 112 -13.00 0.80 -0.30
C ALA A 112 -11.68 0.09 -0.67
N PRO A 113 -11.48 -0.28 -1.95
CA PRO A 113 -10.29 -1.02 -2.36
C PRO A 113 -9.05 -0.14 -2.23
N LYS A 114 -7.99 -0.71 -1.66
CA LYS A 114 -6.67 -0.11 -1.55
C LYS A 114 -5.65 -0.97 -2.28
N LEU A 115 -4.66 -0.32 -2.89
CA LEU A 115 -3.61 -1.00 -3.65
C LEU A 115 -2.44 -1.29 -2.71
N ASP A 116 -2.72 -2.15 -1.72
CA ASP A 116 -1.75 -2.64 -0.76
C ASP A 116 -1.51 -4.12 -1.02
N PHE A 117 -0.33 -4.43 -1.57
CA PHE A 117 -0.01 -5.78 -2.00
C PHE A 117 0.38 -6.64 -0.80
N ILE A 118 -0.38 -7.71 -0.58
CA ILE A 118 -0.05 -8.73 0.41
C ILE A 118 1.22 -9.45 -0.04
N GLU A 119 2.23 -9.47 0.83
CA GLU A 119 3.48 -10.16 0.55
C GLU A 119 3.24 -11.65 0.29
N ARG A 120 4.02 -12.19 -0.66
CA ARG A 120 3.88 -13.58 -1.09
C ARG A 120 3.97 -14.58 0.06
N LYS A 121 4.88 -14.38 1.02
CA LYS A 121 5.05 -15.28 2.17
C LYS A 121 3.77 -15.45 2.99
N TRP A 122 2.98 -14.38 3.13
CA TRP A 122 1.71 -14.44 3.85
C TRP A 122 0.62 -15.10 3.01
N VAL A 123 0.59 -14.88 1.69
CA VAL A 123 -0.31 -15.59 0.77
C VAL A 123 -0.02 -17.10 0.76
N ASP A 124 1.26 -17.48 0.65
CA ASP A 124 1.71 -18.86 0.67
C ASP A 124 1.30 -19.54 1.99
N ARG A 125 1.39 -18.81 3.11
CA ARG A 125 0.90 -19.27 4.41
C ARG A 125 -0.62 -19.49 4.43
N MET A 126 -1.41 -18.54 3.92
CA MET A 126 -2.87 -18.68 3.84
C MET A 126 -3.29 -19.87 2.97
N ILE A 127 -2.54 -20.18 1.91
CA ILE A 127 -2.77 -21.35 1.05
C ILE A 127 -2.41 -22.64 1.79
N ALA A 128 -1.26 -22.68 2.47
CA ALA A 128 -0.80 -23.85 3.23
C ALA A 128 -1.78 -24.23 4.34
N ASP A 129 -2.30 -23.23 5.05
CA ASP A 129 -3.28 -23.38 6.13
C ASP A 129 -4.73 -23.55 5.60
N LYS A 130 -4.91 -23.61 4.27
CA LYS A 130 -6.19 -23.81 3.56
C LYS A 130 -7.26 -22.75 3.83
N TRP A 131 -6.87 -21.54 4.19
CA TRP A 131 -7.80 -20.41 4.35
C TRP A 131 -8.26 -19.83 3.01
N ILE A 132 -7.40 -19.92 1.99
CA ILE A 132 -7.72 -19.56 0.61
C ILE A 132 -7.36 -20.69 -0.34
N VAL A 133 -8.12 -20.82 -1.42
CA VAL A 133 -7.90 -21.86 -2.44
C VAL A 133 -7.19 -21.24 -3.64
N ALA A 134 -5.98 -21.72 -3.94
CA ALA A 134 -5.25 -21.34 -5.14
C ALA A 134 -5.23 -22.48 -6.15
N SER A 135 -5.57 -22.19 -7.41
CA SER A 135 -5.40 -23.16 -8.49
C SER A 135 -3.91 -23.32 -8.84
N PRO A 136 -3.52 -24.42 -9.53
CA PRO A 136 -2.16 -24.58 -10.05
C PRO A 136 -1.72 -23.39 -10.93
N GLY A 137 -2.64 -22.82 -11.70
CA GLY A 137 -2.40 -21.62 -12.50
C GLY A 137 -2.14 -20.36 -11.67
N ASP A 138 -2.68 -20.27 -10.46
CA ASP A 138 -2.47 -19.13 -9.55
C ASP A 138 -1.09 -19.21 -8.89
N ARG A 139 -0.64 -20.42 -8.51
CA ARG A 139 0.72 -20.63 -7.98
C ARG A 139 1.79 -20.22 -8.97
N ALA A 140 1.62 -20.57 -10.26
CA ALA A 140 2.52 -20.14 -11.33
C ALA A 140 2.49 -18.62 -11.59
N ARG A 141 1.38 -17.95 -11.27
CA ARG A 141 1.24 -16.48 -11.37
C ARG A 141 1.90 -15.77 -10.20
N LEU A 142 1.71 -16.28 -8.97
CA LEU A 142 2.35 -15.75 -7.75
C LEU A 142 3.88 -15.84 -7.82
N GLN A 143 4.43 -16.84 -8.51
CA GLN A 143 5.87 -16.93 -8.78
C GLN A 143 6.43 -15.82 -9.67
N ARG A 144 5.59 -15.15 -10.48
CA ARG A 144 6.00 -14.00 -11.30
C ARG A 144 5.84 -12.65 -10.58
N VAL A 145 5.31 -12.67 -9.37
CA VAL A 145 5.17 -11.49 -8.51
C VAL A 145 6.46 -11.36 -7.71
N GLY A 146 7.49 -10.73 -8.30
CA GLY A 146 8.78 -10.65 -7.63
C GLY A 146 9.97 -10.11 -8.44
N THR A 147 9.81 -9.04 -9.22
CA THR A 147 10.94 -8.19 -9.66
C THR A 147 10.49 -6.73 -9.87
N GLY A 148 9.62 -6.24 -9.00
CA GLY A 148 9.23 -4.82 -8.98
C GLY A 148 10.23 -3.94 -8.23
N SER A 149 11.53 -4.23 -8.30
CA SER A 149 12.52 -3.18 -8.08
C SER A 149 12.45 -2.28 -9.30
N ALA A 150 12.28 -0.98 -9.10
CA ALA A 150 12.44 -0.01 -10.16
C ALA A 150 13.80 -0.26 -10.87
N PRO A 151 13.89 -0.14 -12.20
CA PRO A 151 15.20 0.00 -12.83
C PRO A 151 15.85 1.26 -12.23
N GLU A 152 17.09 1.10 -11.73
CA GLU A 152 18.00 2.21 -11.43
C GLU A 152 18.25 3.08 -12.68
#